data_AF-J3KAL5-F1
#
_entry.id   AF-J3KAL5-F1
#
_cell.length_a   1.000
_cell.length_b   1.000
_cell.length_c   1.000
_cell.angle_alpha   90.00
_cell.angle_beta   90.00
_cell.angle_gamma   90.00
#
_symmetry.space_group_name_H-M   'P 1'
#
loop_
_entity.id
_entity.type
_entity.pdbx_description
1 polymer ?
#
loop_
_entity_poly.entity_id
_entity_poly.type
_entity_poly.pdbx_seq_one_letter_code
_entity_poly.pdbx_strand_id
1 'polypeptide(L)'
;MENLGDGANYPYVNPFVLEYGETVEIILNNNDPGKHPFHLHGHNFQTIYRSPKDGRPFDTSINPTFPKVPMRRDTILVNANGNAVLRFKADNPGVWLFHCHIEWHMDSGLVATIIEAPLQLRESKKRHSIPESHYATCRAARHLYEGNAGGNTENFLDLSNQNVPPLPLASGFQPRGIVALVFSAIAAVIGTAVIVWYGLDEIKGKTDEGE
;
A
#
# COMPACT_ATOMS: atom_id res chain seq x y z
N MET A 1 21.44 -6.39 1.83
CA MET A 1 20.07 -6.26 2.40
C MET A 1 19.90 -7.03 3.69
N GLU A 2 19.83 -6.33 4.81
CA GLU A 2 19.40 -6.88 6.11
C GLU A 2 17.94 -6.48 6.36
N ASN A 3 17.06 -7.45 6.63
CA ASN A 3 15.68 -7.19 7.03
C ASN A 3 15.65 -7.00 8.55
N LEU A 4 15.36 -5.78 9.00
CA LEU A 4 15.22 -5.47 10.41
C LEU A 4 13.77 -5.72 10.91
N GLY A 5 12.81 -5.92 10.00
CA GLY A 5 11.41 -6.24 10.28
C GLY A 5 11.18 -7.72 10.60
N ASP A 6 11.72 -8.22 11.71
CA ASP A 6 11.47 -9.58 12.19
C ASP A 6 10.13 -9.76 12.94
N GLY A 7 9.23 -8.76 12.85
CA GLY A 7 7.95 -8.72 13.55
C GLY A 7 8.04 -8.48 15.07
N ALA A 8 9.22 -8.66 15.68
CA ALA A 8 9.46 -8.41 17.09
C ALA A 8 10.04 -7.00 17.34
N ASN A 9 10.94 -6.55 16.46
CA ASN A 9 11.69 -5.30 16.62
C ASN A 9 11.16 -4.14 15.78
N TYR A 10 10.45 -4.38 14.67
CA TYR A 10 9.83 -3.35 13.82
C TYR A 10 8.52 -3.87 13.19
N PRO A 11 7.43 -3.98 13.95
CA PRO A 11 6.24 -4.73 13.56
C PRO A 11 5.43 -4.10 12.40
N TYR A 12 5.58 -2.80 12.13
CA TYR A 12 4.68 -2.08 11.22
C TYR A 12 5.37 -1.44 10.00
N VAL A 13 6.68 -1.19 10.06
CA VAL A 13 7.38 -0.37 9.04
C VAL A 13 8.27 -1.17 8.09
N ASN A 14 8.44 -2.48 8.34
CA ASN A 14 9.23 -3.45 7.55
C ASN A 14 10.50 -2.83 6.94
N PRO A 15 11.49 -2.42 7.78
CA PRO A 15 12.66 -1.71 7.30
C PRO A 15 13.72 -2.66 6.76
N PHE A 16 14.28 -2.30 5.60
CA PHE A 16 15.41 -2.98 4.99
C PHE A 16 16.58 -2.02 4.79
N VAL A 17 17.75 -2.40 5.29
CA VAL A 17 18.96 -1.58 5.13
C VAL A 17 19.74 -2.09 3.93
N LEU A 18 20.11 -1.15 3.05
CA LEU A 18 20.89 -1.41 1.85
C LEU A 18 22.25 -0.73 1.89
N GLU A 19 23.25 -1.44 1.39
CA GLU A 19 24.60 -0.90 1.21
C GLU A 19 24.73 -0.17 -0.13
N TYR A 20 25.58 0.86 -0.17
CA TYR A 20 25.75 1.62 -1.40
C TYR A 20 26.36 0.79 -2.53
N GLY A 21 25.78 0.93 -3.71
CA GLY A 21 26.22 0.29 -4.94
C GLY A 21 25.79 -1.17 -5.09
N GLU A 22 25.12 -1.76 -4.10
CA GLU A 22 24.62 -3.13 -4.21
C GLU A 22 23.49 -3.22 -5.26
N THR A 23 23.39 -4.36 -5.93
CA THR A 23 22.25 -4.65 -6.82
C THR A 23 21.20 -5.40 -6.02
N VAL A 24 20.03 -4.79 -5.86
CA VAL A 24 18.93 -5.31 -5.06
C VAL A 24 17.93 -5.99 -5.99
N GLU A 25 17.46 -7.18 -5.59
CA GLU A 25 16.36 -7.89 -6.21
C GLU A 25 15.17 -7.93 -5.24
N ILE A 26 14.02 -7.44 -5.69
CA ILE A 26 12.75 -7.56 -4.97
C ILE A 26 11.92 -8.63 -5.65
N ILE A 27 11.66 -9.72 -4.94
CA ILE A 27 10.68 -10.73 -5.33
C ILE A 27 9.37 -10.41 -4.63
N LEU A 28 8.41 -9.90 -5.40
CA LEU A 28 7.11 -9.50 -4.88
C LEU A 28 6.07 -10.56 -5.24
N ASN A 29 5.59 -11.28 -4.22
CA ASN A 29 4.53 -12.28 -4.36
C ASN A 29 3.20 -11.69 -3.90
N ASN A 30 2.23 -11.65 -4.81
CA ASN A 30 0.88 -11.21 -4.48
C ASN A 30 0.05 -12.43 -4.06
N ASN A 31 -0.25 -12.53 -2.76
CA ASN A 31 -1.09 -13.59 -2.20
C ASN A 31 -2.57 -13.16 -2.08
N ASP A 32 -2.96 -12.07 -2.74
CA ASP A 32 -4.31 -11.52 -2.78
C ASP A 32 -4.96 -11.76 -4.17
N PRO A 33 -6.29 -12.03 -4.24
CA PRO A 33 -7.00 -12.20 -5.51
C PRO A 33 -7.20 -10.90 -6.29
N GLY A 34 -6.87 -9.74 -5.71
CA GLY A 34 -6.84 -8.43 -6.33
C GLY A 34 -5.53 -8.14 -7.07
N LYS A 35 -5.50 -7.02 -7.80
CA LYS A 35 -4.29 -6.52 -8.46
C LYS A 35 -3.75 -5.33 -7.69
N HIS A 36 -2.42 -5.26 -7.57
CA HIS A 36 -1.78 -4.22 -6.76
C HIS A 36 -0.71 -3.50 -7.59
N PRO A 37 -0.85 -2.18 -7.84
CA PRO A 37 0.23 -1.38 -8.40
C PRO A 37 1.25 -1.10 -7.30
N PHE A 38 2.48 -1.60 -7.41
CA PHE A 38 3.56 -1.32 -6.48
C PHE A 38 4.50 -0.25 -7.04
N HIS A 39 4.79 0.75 -6.22
CA HIS A 39 5.62 1.89 -6.54
C HIS A 39 6.86 1.90 -5.63
N LEU A 40 8.02 2.27 -6.20
CA LEU A 40 9.27 2.47 -5.47
C LEU A 40 9.71 3.93 -5.61
N HIS A 41 9.90 4.59 -4.48
CA HIS A 41 10.45 5.95 -4.45
C HIS A 41 11.95 5.93 -4.79
N GLY A 42 12.46 7.04 -5.32
CA GLY A 42 13.89 7.26 -5.54
C GLY A 42 14.52 6.49 -6.72
N HIS A 43 13.80 5.53 -7.32
CA HIS A 43 14.36 4.61 -8.32
C HIS A 43 13.43 4.30 -9.48
N ASN A 44 14.03 4.14 -10.66
CA ASN A 44 13.42 3.46 -11.81
C ASN A 44 13.98 2.04 -11.90
N PHE A 45 13.26 1.08 -11.32
CA PHE A 45 13.65 -0.32 -11.28
C PHE A 45 13.48 -1.01 -12.64
N GLN A 46 14.28 -2.04 -12.87
CA GLN A 46 14.14 -2.99 -13.95
C GLN A 46 13.09 -4.03 -13.58
N THR A 47 12.04 -4.18 -14.40
CA THR A 47 11.10 -5.31 -14.28
C THR A 47 11.64 -6.48 -15.08
N ILE A 48 12.29 -7.43 -14.41
CA ILE A 48 12.94 -8.57 -15.08
C ILE A 48 11.98 -9.74 -15.28
N TYR A 49 10.96 -9.85 -14.43
CA TYR A 49 9.91 -10.84 -14.58
C TYR A 49 8.59 -10.30 -14.02
N ARG A 50 7.49 -10.70 -14.65
CA ARG A 50 6.13 -10.53 -14.13
C ARG A 50 5.34 -11.74 -14.57
N SER A 51 4.63 -12.37 -13.63
CA SER A 51 3.82 -13.53 -13.95
C SER A 51 2.68 -13.16 -14.91
N PRO A 52 2.17 -14.11 -15.72
CA PRO A 52 0.88 -13.95 -16.40
C PRO A 52 -0.26 -13.73 -15.38
N LYS A 53 -1.48 -13.56 -15.90
CA LYS A 53 -2.70 -13.64 -15.07
C LYS A 53 -2.77 -15.03 -14.43
N ASP A 54 -3.30 -15.11 -13.22
CA ASP A 54 -3.42 -16.35 -12.44
C ASP A 54 -2.07 -17.05 -12.25
N GLY A 55 -1.06 -16.24 -11.94
CA GLY A 55 0.27 -16.72 -11.61
C GLY A 55 0.28 -17.52 -10.31
N ARG A 56 1.49 -17.87 -9.89
CA ARG A 56 1.78 -18.42 -8.56
C ARG A 56 2.94 -17.63 -7.96
N PRO A 57 3.25 -17.77 -6.65
CA PRO A 57 4.46 -17.22 -6.08
C PRO A 57 5.70 -17.57 -6.92
N PHE A 58 6.65 -16.65 -6.99
CA PHE A 58 7.88 -16.84 -7.75
C PHE A 58 8.69 -17.98 -7.13
N ASP A 59 9.06 -18.96 -7.95
CA ASP A 59 9.87 -20.09 -7.54
C ASP A 59 11.34 -19.78 -7.85
N THR A 60 12.12 -19.54 -6.81
CA THR A 60 13.55 -19.20 -6.91
C THR A 60 14.42 -20.36 -7.38
N SER A 61 13.90 -21.59 -7.40
CA SER A 61 14.60 -22.74 -7.97
C SER A 61 14.56 -22.76 -9.50
N ILE A 62 13.58 -22.06 -10.09
CA ILE A 62 13.42 -21.93 -11.53
C ILE A 62 14.26 -20.73 -11.99
N ASN A 63 15.12 -20.94 -12.98
CA ASN A 63 15.85 -19.87 -13.67
C ASN A 63 15.16 -19.53 -14.99
N PRO A 64 14.09 -18.70 -14.99
CA PRO A 64 13.50 -18.25 -16.23
C PRO A 64 14.52 -17.42 -17.03
N THR A 65 14.43 -17.48 -18.35
CA THR A 65 15.23 -16.59 -19.19
C THR A 65 14.73 -15.15 -19.03
N PHE A 66 15.50 -14.33 -18.32
CA PHE A 66 15.22 -12.91 -18.17
C PHE A 66 15.49 -12.13 -19.47
N PRO A 67 14.77 -11.03 -19.73
CA PRO A 67 15.01 -10.19 -20.90
C PRO A 67 16.41 -9.57 -20.83
N LYS A 68 17.12 -9.54 -21.98
CA LYS A 68 18.45 -8.90 -22.09
C LYS A 68 18.41 -7.40 -21.76
N VAL A 69 17.31 -6.74 -22.10
CA VAL A 69 17.06 -5.32 -21.81
C VAL A 69 15.69 -5.21 -21.13
N PRO A 70 15.63 -5.27 -19.79
CA PRO A 70 14.37 -5.16 -19.05
C PRO A 70 13.75 -3.77 -19.18
N MET A 71 12.42 -3.71 -19.14
CA MET A 71 11.69 -2.45 -19.00
C MET A 71 12.08 -1.76 -17.69
N ARG A 72 12.24 -0.43 -17.71
CA ARG A 72 12.48 0.39 -16.51
C ARG A 72 11.33 1.34 -16.23
N ARG A 73 10.88 1.40 -14.98
CA ARG A 73 9.83 2.30 -14.47
C ARG A 73 9.83 2.33 -12.95
N ASP A 74 9.02 3.20 -12.37
CA ASP A 74 8.86 3.37 -10.92
C ASP A 74 7.66 2.62 -10.32
N THR A 75 6.70 2.18 -11.14
CA THR A 75 5.43 1.59 -10.67
C THR A 75 4.99 0.43 -11.54
N ILE A 76 4.73 -0.75 -10.99
CA ILE A 76 4.31 -1.94 -11.75
C ILE A 76 3.06 -2.58 -11.16
N LEU A 77 2.12 -2.98 -12.02
CA LEU A 77 0.94 -3.74 -11.62
C LEU A 77 1.31 -5.21 -11.41
N VAL A 78 1.14 -5.73 -10.20
CA VAL A 78 1.23 -7.17 -9.92
C VAL A 78 -0.14 -7.80 -10.08
N ASN A 79 -0.20 -8.92 -10.80
CA ASN A 79 -1.43 -9.63 -11.07
C ASN A 79 -1.94 -10.36 -9.82
N ALA A 80 -3.24 -10.62 -9.77
CA ALA A 80 -3.87 -11.48 -8.78
C ALA A 80 -3.16 -12.83 -8.66
N ASN A 81 -2.88 -13.24 -7.41
CA ASN A 81 -2.17 -14.49 -7.07
C ASN A 81 -0.79 -14.65 -7.75
N GLY A 82 -0.27 -13.58 -8.37
CA GLY A 82 0.90 -13.60 -9.22
C GLY A 82 2.16 -13.13 -8.53
N ASN A 83 3.17 -12.79 -9.33
CA ASN A 83 4.41 -12.23 -8.81
C ASN A 83 5.06 -11.25 -9.80
N ALA A 84 6.01 -10.47 -9.29
CA ALA A 84 6.94 -9.69 -10.08
C ALA A 84 8.34 -9.77 -9.46
N VAL A 85 9.36 -9.73 -10.31
CA VAL A 85 10.76 -9.66 -9.89
C VAL A 85 11.35 -8.37 -10.43
N LEU A 86 11.83 -7.53 -9.52
CA LEU A 86 12.33 -6.19 -9.79
C LEU A 86 13.80 -6.11 -9.41
N ARG A 87 14.61 -5.39 -10.18
CA ARG A 87 16.01 -5.12 -9.84
C ARG A 87 16.32 -3.63 -9.90
N PHE A 88 17.08 -3.13 -8.94
CA PHE A 88 17.62 -1.77 -8.99
C PHE A 88 19.00 -1.73 -8.33
N LYS A 89 19.72 -0.64 -8.55
CA LYS A 89 21.02 -0.41 -7.91
C LYS A 89 20.80 0.57 -6.76
N ALA A 90 21.37 0.28 -5.60
CA ALA A 90 21.36 1.16 -4.45
C ALA A 90 22.38 2.31 -4.63
N ASP A 91 22.13 3.22 -5.58
CA ASP A 91 23.01 4.35 -5.91
C ASP A 91 22.45 5.74 -5.55
N ASN A 92 21.36 5.79 -4.79
CA ASN A 92 20.67 7.00 -4.36
C ASN A 92 20.43 6.98 -2.82
N PRO A 93 21.43 7.37 -2.00
CA PRO A 93 21.32 7.35 -0.55
C PRO A 93 20.10 8.11 -0.02
N GLY A 94 19.24 7.43 0.74
CA GLY A 94 17.94 7.97 1.14
C GLY A 94 17.08 7.00 1.92
N VAL A 95 15.86 7.42 2.25
CA VAL A 95 14.83 6.54 2.83
C VAL A 95 13.65 6.53 1.86
N TRP A 96 13.41 5.38 1.24
CA TRP A 96 12.49 5.22 0.11
C TRP A 96 11.36 4.27 0.47
N LEU A 97 10.12 4.66 0.18
CA LEU A 97 8.98 3.79 0.38
C LEU A 97 8.82 2.86 -0.83
N PHE A 98 8.58 1.57 -0.55
CA PHE A 98 8.10 0.61 -1.51
C PHE A 98 6.71 0.15 -1.10
N HIS A 99 5.68 0.53 -1.86
CA HIS A 99 4.30 0.38 -1.40
C HIS A 99 3.30 0.17 -2.52
N CYS A 100 2.12 -0.31 -2.15
CA CYS A 100 0.99 -0.31 -3.07
C CYS A 100 0.48 1.14 -3.28
N HIS A 101 0.26 1.54 -4.52
CA HIS A 101 -0.23 2.87 -4.90
C HIS A 101 -1.77 2.96 -4.90
N ILE A 102 -2.42 2.05 -4.18
CA ILE A 102 -3.83 2.15 -3.81
C ILE A 102 -3.83 2.68 -2.39
N GLU A 103 -4.31 3.92 -2.22
CA GLU A 103 -4.17 4.68 -0.96
C GLU A 103 -4.62 3.88 0.26
N TRP A 104 -5.81 3.27 0.21
CA TRP A 104 -6.32 2.51 1.34
C TRP A 104 -5.51 1.24 1.65
N HIS A 105 -4.78 0.66 0.68
CA HIS A 105 -3.87 -0.45 0.95
C HIS A 105 -2.59 0.04 1.63
N MET A 106 -2.06 1.19 1.18
CA MET A 106 -0.92 1.86 1.81
C MET A 106 -1.24 2.22 3.27
N ASP A 107 -2.37 2.89 3.50
CA ASP A 107 -2.83 3.29 4.84
C ASP A 107 -3.09 2.09 5.76
N SER A 108 -3.47 0.94 5.18
CA SER A 108 -3.64 -0.31 5.92
C SER A 108 -2.30 -1.02 6.23
N GLY A 109 -1.18 -0.47 5.79
CA GLY A 109 0.17 -0.97 6.08
C GLY A 109 0.84 -1.76 4.95
N LEU A 110 0.34 -1.69 3.70
CA LEU A 110 0.97 -2.38 2.56
C LEU A 110 2.18 -1.60 2.02
N VAL A 111 3.19 -1.45 2.88
CA VAL A 111 4.42 -0.67 2.68
C VAL A 111 5.62 -1.35 3.31
N ALA A 112 6.77 -1.17 2.66
CA ALA A 112 8.09 -1.45 3.20
C ALA A 112 8.96 -0.19 3.11
N THR A 113 9.88 -0.05 4.05
CA THR A 113 10.81 1.09 4.12
C THR A 113 12.19 0.64 3.70
N ILE A 114 12.74 1.23 2.65
CA ILE A 114 14.10 0.97 2.17
C ILE A 114 15.02 2.07 2.69
N ILE A 115 15.95 1.72 3.58
CA ILE A 115 16.95 2.61 4.13
C ILE A 115 18.24 2.39 3.35
N GLU A 116 18.49 3.26 2.38
CA GLU A 116 19.57 3.11 1.41
C GLU A 116 20.82 3.89 1.82
N ALA A 117 21.93 3.17 1.94
CA ALA A 117 23.27 3.71 2.24
C ALA A 117 23.26 4.71 3.42
N PRO A 118 22.77 4.32 4.62
CA PRO A 118 22.55 5.25 5.74
C PRO A 118 23.81 5.99 6.18
N LEU A 119 24.98 5.34 6.07
CA LEU A 119 26.27 5.97 6.40
C LEU A 119 26.62 7.09 5.42
N GLN A 120 26.33 6.91 4.13
CA GLN A 120 26.56 7.95 3.13
C GLN A 120 25.52 9.06 3.21
N LEU A 121 24.26 8.71 3.51
CA LEU A 121 23.21 9.68 3.81
C LEU A 121 23.60 10.56 5.02
N ARG A 122 24.23 9.99 6.05
CA ARG A 122 24.75 10.76 7.19
C ARG A 122 25.85 11.74 6.77
N GLU A 123 26.77 11.31 5.92
CA GLU A 123 27.83 12.19 5.39
C GLU A 123 27.29 13.28 4.47
N SER A 124 26.26 12.98 3.65
CA SER A 124 25.62 13.99 2.79
C SER A 124 24.90 15.07 3.60
N LYS A 125 24.30 14.70 4.75
CA LYS A 125 23.68 15.65 5.69
C LYS A 125 24.63 16.66 6.29
N LYS A 126 25.95 16.37 6.37
CA LYS A 126 26.96 17.37 6.78
C LYS A 126 27.08 18.53 5.78
N ARG A 127 26.70 18.30 4.52
CA ARG A 127 26.70 19.31 3.44
C ARG A 127 25.33 19.92 3.20
N HIS A 128 24.27 19.14 3.43
CA HIS A 128 22.88 19.57 3.25
C HIS A 128 22.06 19.14 4.46
N SER A 129 21.98 20.01 5.47
CA SER A 129 21.11 19.79 6.63
C SER A 129 19.64 19.88 6.23
N ILE A 130 18.78 19.17 6.96
CA ILE A 130 17.33 19.31 6.82
C ILE A 130 16.97 20.78 7.13
N PRO A 131 16.23 21.48 6.25
CA PRO A 131 15.87 22.88 6.49
C PRO A 131 14.99 23.03 7.73
N GLU A 132 15.16 24.14 8.47
CA GLU A 132 14.39 24.42 9.69
C GLU A 132 12.87 24.40 9.47
N SER A 133 12.41 24.77 8.27
CA SER A 133 11.00 24.70 7.90
C SER A 133 10.41 23.29 8.05
N HIS A 134 11.19 22.23 7.83
CA HIS A 134 10.72 20.85 7.95
C HIS A 134 10.54 20.48 9.43
N TYR A 135 11.50 20.85 10.28
CA TYR A 135 11.37 20.67 11.74
C TYR A 135 10.20 21.49 12.30
N ALA A 136 9.97 22.70 11.78
CA ALA A 136 8.82 23.52 12.15
C ALA A 136 7.49 22.81 11.81
N THR A 137 7.38 22.17 10.65
CA THR A 137 6.21 21.36 10.28
C THR A 137 6.01 20.19 11.24
N CYS A 138 7.09 19.45 11.60
CA CYS A 138 6.99 18.37 12.58
C CYS A 138 6.47 18.87 13.94
N ARG A 139 7.00 19.99 14.45
CA ARG A 139 6.55 20.60 15.71
C ARG A 139 5.09 21.07 15.64
N ALA A 140 4.70 21.71 14.53
CA ALA A 140 3.33 22.18 14.32
C ALA A 140 2.31 21.01 14.29
N ALA A 141 2.69 19.91 13.65
CA ALA A 141 1.89 18.69 13.57
C ALA A 141 1.99 17.79 14.82
N ARG A 142 2.81 18.17 15.82
CA ARG A 142 3.11 17.37 17.02
C ARG A 142 3.65 15.97 16.69
N HIS A 143 4.45 15.88 15.62
CA HIS A 143 5.16 14.65 15.26
C HIS A 143 6.55 14.62 15.88
N LEU A 144 6.92 13.46 16.40
CA LEU A 144 8.28 13.17 16.88
C LEU A 144 9.22 13.11 15.68
N TYR A 145 10.38 13.77 15.77
CA TYR A 145 11.38 13.84 14.68
C TYR A 145 12.80 13.47 15.15
N GLU A 146 12.95 13.06 16.41
CA GLU A 146 14.18 12.55 17.00
C GLU A 146 13.93 11.13 17.54
N GLY A 147 14.95 10.29 17.53
CA GLY A 147 14.86 8.91 18.00
C GLY A 147 14.28 7.94 16.96
N ASN A 148 13.76 6.82 17.46
CA ASN A 148 13.12 5.78 16.66
C ASN A 148 11.62 6.07 16.40
N ALA A 149 10.85 5.08 15.93
CA ALA A 149 9.42 5.26 15.61
C ALA A 149 8.54 5.61 16.84
N GLY A 150 9.01 5.37 18.06
CA GLY A 150 8.37 5.81 19.30
C GLY A 150 8.96 7.10 19.90
N GLY A 151 9.97 7.68 19.24
CA GLY A 151 10.72 8.85 19.71
C GLY A 151 11.76 8.56 20.80
N ASN A 152 12.18 7.30 20.98
CA ASN A 152 13.21 6.95 21.95
C ASN A 152 14.61 7.24 21.37
N THR A 153 15.39 8.06 22.07
CA THR A 153 16.75 8.48 21.68
C THR A 153 17.87 7.72 22.40
N GLU A 154 17.54 6.90 23.41
CA GLU A 154 18.50 6.14 24.21
C GLU A 154 18.46 4.66 23.84
N ASN A 155 17.26 4.05 23.92
CA ASN A 155 17.02 2.68 23.50
C ASN A 155 16.28 2.67 22.17
N PHE A 156 17.03 2.58 21.07
CA PHE A 156 16.46 2.57 19.72
C PHE A 156 15.59 1.35 19.40
N LEU A 157 15.62 0.29 20.22
CA LEU A 157 14.77 -0.90 20.05
C LEU A 157 13.45 -0.80 20.82
N ASP A 158 13.28 0.18 21.71
CA ASP A 158 12.02 0.40 22.41
C ASP A 158 11.03 1.15 21.53
N LEU A 159 10.06 0.42 20.99
CA LEU A 159 8.97 0.96 20.16
C LEU A 159 7.63 1.04 20.89
N SER A 160 7.62 1.06 22.22
CA SER A 160 6.38 1.07 23.02
C SER A 160 5.45 2.26 22.71
N ASN A 161 6.01 3.38 22.27
CA ASN A 161 5.27 4.61 21.94
C ASN A 161 5.08 4.83 20.42
N GLN A 162 5.31 3.80 19.59
CA GLN A 162 5.12 3.92 18.14
C GLN A 162 3.63 3.98 17.75
N ASN A 163 3.34 4.54 16.58
CA ASN A 163 2.02 4.45 15.99
C ASN A 163 1.68 2.99 15.62
N VAL A 164 0.44 2.57 15.88
CA VAL A 164 -0.08 1.25 15.53
C VAL A 164 -1.11 1.36 14.39
N PRO A 165 -1.15 0.41 13.45
CA PRO A 165 -2.17 0.39 12.41
C PRO A 165 -3.56 0.16 13.02
N PRO A 166 -4.63 0.59 12.33
CA PRO A 166 -5.99 0.24 12.74
C PRO A 166 -6.17 -1.28 12.79
N LEU A 167 -7.09 -1.74 13.65
CA LEU A 167 -7.41 -3.15 13.73
C LEU A 167 -7.91 -3.67 12.38
N PRO A 168 -7.58 -4.93 12.00
CA PRO A 168 -8.11 -5.56 10.81
C PRO A 168 -9.65 -5.48 10.79
N LEU A 169 -10.21 -5.31 9.60
CA LEU A 169 -11.66 -5.36 9.43
C LEU A 169 -12.20 -6.71 9.91
N ALA A 170 -13.30 -6.67 10.66
CA ALA A 170 -13.96 -7.88 11.12
C ALA A 170 -14.41 -8.71 9.92
N SER A 171 -14.22 -10.03 9.99
CA SER A 171 -14.57 -10.92 8.89
C SER A 171 -16.09 -10.98 8.70
N GLY A 172 -16.51 -11.02 7.42
CA GLY A 172 -17.90 -11.19 7.04
C GLY A 172 -18.80 -9.97 7.27
N PHE A 173 -20.09 -10.17 7.02
CA PHE A 173 -21.10 -9.13 7.20
C PHE A 173 -21.44 -8.97 8.68
N GLN A 174 -21.07 -7.83 9.26
CA GLN A 174 -21.42 -7.51 10.63
C GLN A 174 -22.94 -7.39 10.80
N PRO A 175 -23.52 -7.69 11.98
CA PRO A 175 -24.96 -7.57 12.21
C PRO A 175 -25.52 -6.19 11.83
N ARG A 176 -24.77 -5.12 12.10
CA ARG A 176 -25.13 -3.75 11.69
C ARG A 176 -25.20 -3.60 10.16
N GLY A 177 -24.30 -4.25 9.43
CA GLY A 177 -24.30 -4.27 7.97
C GLY A 177 -25.46 -5.08 7.40
N ILE A 178 -25.80 -6.22 8.03
CA ILE A 178 -26.96 -7.04 7.65
C ILE A 178 -28.24 -6.23 7.82
N VAL A 179 -28.42 -5.59 8.98
CA VAL A 179 -29.57 -4.73 9.25
C VAL A 179 -29.65 -3.61 8.20
N ALA A 180 -28.55 -2.87 7.97
CA ALA A 180 -28.53 -1.80 6.98
C ALA A 180 -28.90 -2.28 5.56
N LEU A 181 -28.39 -3.43 5.13
CA LEU A 181 -28.71 -4.03 3.82
C LEU A 181 -30.19 -4.42 3.72
N VAL A 182 -30.74 -5.06 4.75
CA VAL A 182 -32.15 -5.47 4.78
C VAL A 182 -33.07 -4.25 4.68
N PHE A 183 -32.83 -3.21 5.47
CA PHE A 183 -33.65 -1.99 5.42
C PHE A 183 -33.51 -1.27 4.07
N SER A 184 -32.31 -1.28 3.47
CA SER A 184 -32.10 -0.70 2.13
C SER A 184 -32.88 -1.46 1.05
N ALA A 185 -32.91 -2.79 1.12
CA ALA A 185 -33.68 -3.63 0.21
C ALA A 185 -35.20 -3.40 0.38
N ILE A 186 -35.69 -3.32 1.61
CA ILE A 186 -37.09 -3.00 1.91
C ILE A 186 -37.46 -1.62 1.34
N ALA A 187 -36.63 -0.60 1.57
CA ALA A 187 -36.87 0.75 1.06
C ALA A 187 -36.90 0.78 -0.48
N ALA A 188 -36.02 0.03 -1.15
CA ALA A 188 -36.02 -0.07 -2.61
C ALA A 188 -37.31 -0.72 -3.15
N VAL A 189 -37.78 -1.79 -2.51
CA VAL A 189 -39.03 -2.47 -2.89
C VAL A 189 -40.23 -1.55 -2.67
N ILE A 190 -40.31 -0.88 -1.52
CA ILE A 190 -41.39 0.08 -1.23
C ILE A 190 -41.35 1.24 -2.23
N GLY A 191 -40.18 1.82 -2.50
CA GLY A 191 -40.03 2.90 -3.47
C GLY A 191 -40.50 2.50 -4.87
N THR A 192 -40.14 1.29 -5.31
CA THR A 192 -40.60 0.74 -6.59
C THR A 192 -42.12 0.53 -6.61
N ALA A 193 -42.69 -0.02 -5.54
CA ALA A 193 -44.13 -0.23 -5.42
C ALA A 193 -44.92 1.09 -5.47
N VAL A 194 -44.42 2.14 -4.80
CA VAL A 194 -45.05 3.47 -4.82
C VAL A 194 -45.02 4.07 -6.23
N ILE A 195 -43.90 3.96 -6.95
CA ILE A 195 -43.79 4.44 -8.34
C ILE A 195 -44.79 3.70 -9.24
N VAL A 196 -44.88 2.37 -9.13
CA VAL A 196 -45.83 1.57 -9.91
C VAL A 196 -47.27 1.98 -9.58
N TRP A 197 -47.60 2.16 -8.31
CA TRP A 197 -48.94 2.57 -7.89
C TRP A 197 -49.33 3.92 -8.48
N TYR A 198 -48.46 4.94 -8.37
CA TYR A 198 -48.72 6.26 -8.91
C TYR A 198 -48.82 6.26 -10.45
N GLY A 199 -47.95 5.49 -11.13
CA GLY A 199 -47.97 5.36 -12.58
C GLY A 199 -49.21 4.65 -13.12
N LEU A 200 -49.80 3.72 -12.36
CA LEU A 200 -51.05 3.05 -12.74
C LEU A 200 -52.29 3.93 -12.48
N ASP A 201 -52.23 4.83 -11.50
CA ASP A 201 -53.36 5.72 -11.17
C ASP A 201 -53.64 6.74 -12.28
N GLU A 202 -52.59 7.28 -12.92
CA GLU A 202 -52.73 8.15 -14.11
C GLU A 202 -53.36 7.44 -15.32
N ILE A 203 -53.21 6.12 -15.45
CA ILE A 203 -53.79 5.35 -16.56
C ILE A 203 -55.32 5.24 -16.42
N LYS A 204 -55.84 5.13 -15.19
CA LYS A 204 -57.29 5.10 -14.95
C LYS A 204 -57.97 6.42 -15.30
N GLY A 205 -57.33 7.56 -15.02
CA GLY A 205 -57.90 8.88 -15.31
C GLY A 205 -58.04 9.18 -16.80
N LYS A 206 -57.19 8.61 -17.67
CA LYS A 206 -57.21 8.87 -19.12
C LYS A 206 -58.22 8.05 -19.91
N THR A 207 -58.69 6.92 -19.39
CA THR A 207 -59.74 6.11 -20.04
C THR A 207 -61.14 6.69 -19.87
N ASP A 208 -61.34 7.59 -18.91
CA ASP A 208 -62.67 8.15 -18.58
C ASP A 208 -62.95 9.53 -19.22
N GLU A 209 -61.97 10.14 -19.92
CA GLU A 209 -62.12 11.46 -20.58
C GLU A 209 -62.21 11.39 -22.12
N GLY A 210 -62.47 10.21 -22.68
CA GLY A 210 -62.58 9.98 -24.13
C GLY A 210 -63.94 9.47 -24.57
N GLU A 211 -65.00 10.28 -24.41
CA GLU A 211 -66.28 10.16 -25.10
C GLU A 211 -66.65 11.50 -25.78
#